data_AF-A0A0B0EHM6-F1
#
_entry.id   AF-A0A0B0EHM6-F1
#
_cell.length_a   1.000
_cell.length_b   1.000
_cell.length_c   1.000
_cell.angle_alpha   90.00
_cell.angle_beta   90.00
_cell.angle_gamma   90.00
#
_symmetry.space_group_name_H-M   'P 1'
#
loop_
_entity.id
_entity.type
_entity.pdbx_description
1 polymer ?
#
loop_
_entity_poly.entity_id
_entity_poly.type
_entity_poly.pdbx_seq_one_letter_code
_entity_poly.pdbx_strand_id
1 'polypeptide(L)'
;MDLGFANGRFNIGVSTSGNADSGQSQLENANCSGFDSVEFMFSSNPGEELKPLRKIASGGEISRIMLALKRHLALADQTPVLVFDEIDANIGGRMGRVIGEKLKLVAQSHQVICITHLPQIASYAEQHFKVDKTVKNNKTFVAIDLLSTKDRLEEIAEMIRGAEKTEVTRKQAKEMLDDAKKFMKQMATPKL
;
A
#
# COMPACT_ATOMS: atom_id res chain seq x y z
N MET A 1 -0.72 -14.34 -1.65
CA MET A 1 -0.08 -13.05 -1.36
C MET A 1 -0.80 -12.45 -0.16
N ASP A 2 -0.13 -12.24 0.97
CA ASP A 2 -0.74 -11.91 2.28
C ASP A 2 -1.22 -10.43 2.38
N LEU A 3 -1.77 -9.89 1.30
CA LEU A 3 -2.28 -8.51 1.19
C LEU A 3 -3.77 -8.52 0.80
N GLY A 4 -4.50 -9.52 1.27
CA GLY A 4 -5.91 -9.73 0.95
C GLY A 4 -6.15 -10.56 -0.31
N PHE A 5 -5.11 -11.14 -0.92
CA PHE A 5 -5.20 -11.92 -2.16
C PHE A 5 -4.70 -13.35 -1.94
N ALA A 6 -5.27 -14.05 -0.95
CA ALA A 6 -4.86 -15.41 -0.61
C ALA A 6 -4.91 -16.37 -1.81
N ASN A 7 -5.95 -16.22 -2.64
CA ASN A 7 -6.19 -17.03 -3.84
C ASN A 7 -6.14 -16.21 -5.14
N GLY A 8 -5.52 -15.02 -5.09
CA GLY A 8 -5.41 -14.16 -6.27
C GLY A 8 -4.49 -14.78 -7.32
N ARG A 9 -4.82 -14.59 -8.59
CA ARG A 9 -4.01 -15.05 -9.73
C ARG A 9 -3.39 -13.85 -10.42
N PHE A 10 -2.10 -13.93 -10.72
CA PHE A 10 -1.36 -12.95 -11.49
C PHE A 10 -0.81 -13.62 -12.74
N ASN A 11 -0.98 -13.00 -13.90
CA ASN A 11 -0.49 -13.51 -15.17
C ASN A 11 0.06 -12.36 -16.02
N ILE A 12 1.05 -12.67 -16.86
CA ILE A 12 1.60 -11.74 -17.83
C ILE A 12 1.14 -12.24 -19.19
N GLY A 13 0.20 -11.51 -19.80
CA GLY A 13 -0.25 -11.78 -21.16
C GLY A 13 0.74 -11.19 -22.16
N VAL A 14 1.12 -11.97 -23.17
CA VAL A 14 1.94 -11.52 -24.28
C VAL A 14 1.14 -11.73 -25.57
N SER A 15 0.95 -10.68 -26.35
CA SER A 15 0.23 -10.73 -27.61
C SER A 15 1.04 -10.09 -28.73
N THR A 16 1.21 -10.82 -29.83
CA THR A 16 1.94 -10.33 -30.99
C THR A 16 1.01 -9.50 -31.88
N SER A 17 1.42 -8.28 -32.23
CA SER A 17 0.63 -7.40 -33.09
C SER A 17 0.86 -7.72 -34.57
N GLY A 18 0.18 -8.74 -35.10
CA GLY A 18 0.27 -9.09 -36.53
C GLY A 18 -0.87 -9.98 -37.01
N ASN A 19 -1.59 -9.54 -38.05
CA ASN A 19 -2.49 -10.42 -38.80
C ASN A 19 -1.65 -11.51 -39.47
N ALA A 20 -1.89 -12.78 -39.12
CA ALA A 20 -1.25 -13.92 -39.77
C ALA A 20 -1.71 -14.11 -41.23
N ASP A 21 -2.81 -13.46 -41.64
CA ASP A 21 -3.54 -13.76 -42.89
C ASP A 21 -3.39 -12.70 -44.01
N SER A 22 -2.63 -11.63 -43.81
CA SER A 22 -2.37 -10.63 -44.85
C SER A 22 -0.87 -10.58 -45.12
N GLY A 23 -0.44 -10.89 -46.35
CA GLY A 23 0.96 -10.93 -46.80
C GLY A 23 1.74 -9.59 -46.76
N GLN A 24 1.44 -8.72 -45.80
CA GLN A 24 2.24 -7.58 -45.40
C GLN A 24 3.34 -8.02 -44.44
N SER A 25 4.53 -7.45 -44.61
CA SER A 25 5.70 -7.76 -43.79
C SER A 25 5.42 -7.44 -42.32
N GLN A 26 5.46 -8.45 -41.46
CA GLN A 26 5.28 -8.32 -40.01
C GLN A 26 6.22 -7.29 -39.36
N LEU A 27 7.32 -6.95 -40.06
CA LEU A 27 8.31 -5.94 -39.67
C LEU A 27 7.74 -4.51 -39.62
N GLU A 28 6.65 -4.20 -40.31
CA GLU A 28 6.07 -2.84 -40.34
C GLU A 28 5.44 -2.42 -39.01
N ASN A 29 5.03 -3.39 -38.17
CA ASN A 29 4.44 -3.13 -36.86
C ASN A 29 5.46 -3.14 -35.70
N ALA A 30 6.76 -3.33 -35.99
CA ALA A 30 7.80 -3.23 -34.96
C ALA A 30 7.93 -1.79 -34.46
N ASN A 31 8.11 -1.63 -33.16
CA ASN A 31 8.62 -0.39 -32.59
C ASN A 31 9.90 -0.64 -31.77
N CYS A 32 10.44 0.39 -31.14
CA CYS A 32 11.66 0.29 -30.33
C CYS A 32 11.54 -0.65 -29.12
N SER A 33 10.33 -1.08 -28.76
CA SER A 33 10.06 -2.09 -27.72
C SER A 33 9.73 -3.49 -28.26
N GLY A 34 9.75 -3.68 -29.59
CA GLY A 34 9.51 -4.98 -30.25
C GLY A 34 8.14 -5.07 -30.93
N PHE A 35 7.70 -6.31 -31.18
CA PHE A 35 6.45 -6.65 -31.87
C PHE A 35 5.33 -7.09 -30.92
N ASP A 36 5.72 -7.52 -29.72
CA ASP A 36 4.82 -8.07 -28.73
C ASP A 36 4.36 -6.98 -27.77
N SER A 37 3.08 -7.02 -27.43
CA SER A 37 2.49 -6.24 -26.36
C SER A 37 2.44 -7.09 -25.09
N VAL A 38 2.84 -6.49 -23.96
CA VAL A 38 2.82 -7.14 -22.65
C VAL A 38 1.75 -6.48 -21.77
N GLU A 39 0.83 -7.28 -21.24
CA GLU A 39 -0.23 -6.80 -20.33
C GLU A 39 -0.23 -7.57 -19.02
N PHE A 40 -0.18 -6.85 -17.89
CA PHE A 40 -0.31 -7.44 -16.57
C PHE A 40 -1.78 -7.71 -16.24
N MET A 41 -2.07 -8.98 -15.96
CA MET A 41 -3.40 -9.50 -15.73
C MET A 41 -3.52 -9.99 -14.28
N PHE A 42 -4.64 -9.72 -13.64
CA PHE A 42 -4.90 -10.14 -12.28
C PHE A 42 -6.37 -10.46 -12.03
N SER A 43 -6.61 -11.34 -11.06
CA SER A 43 -7.91 -11.74 -10.55
C SER A 43 -7.78 -11.84 -9.04
N SER A 44 -8.57 -11.07 -8.29
CA SER A 44 -8.52 -11.00 -6.83
C SER A 44 -9.17 -12.21 -6.18
N ASN A 45 -10.26 -12.71 -6.77
CA ASN A 45 -11.10 -13.76 -6.18
C ASN A 45 -11.12 -15.04 -7.03
N PRO A 46 -11.20 -16.22 -6.39
CA PRO A 46 -11.49 -17.47 -7.08
C PRO A 46 -12.79 -17.37 -7.90
N GLY A 47 -12.77 -17.88 -9.14
CA GLY A 47 -13.92 -17.85 -10.03
C GLY A 47 -14.07 -16.56 -10.84
N GLU A 48 -13.33 -15.49 -10.53
CA GLU A 48 -13.27 -14.32 -11.38
C GLU A 48 -12.26 -14.51 -12.54
N GLU A 49 -12.61 -13.95 -13.70
CA GLU A 49 -11.71 -13.91 -14.86
C GLU A 49 -10.49 -13.02 -14.59
N LEU A 50 -9.36 -13.38 -15.20
CA LEU A 50 -8.19 -12.51 -15.25
C LEU A 50 -8.52 -11.27 -16.07
N LYS A 51 -8.31 -10.10 -15.47
CA LYS A 51 -8.53 -8.81 -16.15
C LYS A 51 -7.23 -8.00 -16.12
N PRO A 52 -7.04 -7.08 -17.07
CA PRO A 52 -5.94 -6.14 -16.99
C PRO A 52 -5.93 -5.41 -15.65
N LEU A 53 -4.73 -5.15 -15.07
CA LEU A 53 -4.62 -4.39 -13.81
C LEU A 53 -5.37 -3.06 -13.85
N ARG A 54 -5.35 -2.36 -15.00
CA ARG A 54 -6.08 -1.10 -15.24
C ARG A 54 -7.61 -1.22 -15.15
N LYS A 55 -8.15 -2.43 -15.26
CA LYS A 55 -9.59 -2.73 -15.22
C LYS A 55 -10.04 -3.29 -13.87
N ILE A 56 -9.15 -3.35 -12.88
CA ILE A 56 -9.52 -3.73 -11.51
C ILE A 56 -10.34 -2.59 -10.89
N ALA A 57 -11.41 -2.95 -10.19
CA ALA A 57 -12.47 -2.03 -9.78
C ALA A 57 -12.15 -1.18 -8.54
N SER A 58 -11.17 -1.55 -7.70
CA SER A 58 -10.86 -0.86 -6.44
C SER A 58 -9.45 -0.26 -6.42
N GLY A 59 -9.35 1.05 -6.14
CA GLY A 59 -8.07 1.75 -5.96
C GLY A 59 -7.20 1.11 -4.88
N GLY A 60 -7.81 0.68 -3.77
CA GLY A 60 -7.09 -0.01 -2.70
C GLY A 60 -6.55 -1.38 -3.09
N GLU A 61 -7.22 -2.11 -3.98
CA GLU A 61 -6.68 -3.37 -4.50
C GLU A 61 -5.43 -3.12 -5.34
N ILE A 62 -5.48 -2.12 -6.22
CA ILE A 62 -4.32 -1.71 -7.03
C ILE A 62 -3.18 -1.26 -6.12
N SER A 63 -3.43 -0.42 -5.12
CA SER A 63 -2.42 0.04 -4.14
C SER A 63 -1.74 -1.14 -3.44
N ARG A 64 -2.49 -2.17 -3.04
CA ARG A 64 -1.93 -3.37 -2.41
C ARG A 64 -1.13 -4.25 -3.38
N ILE A 65 -1.59 -4.41 -4.62
CA ILE A 65 -0.83 -5.13 -5.67
C ILE A 65 0.48 -4.39 -5.95
N MET A 66 0.43 -3.06 -6.07
CA MET A 66 1.61 -2.22 -6.29
C MET A 66 2.58 -2.32 -5.12
N LEU A 67 2.11 -2.32 -3.87
CA LEU A 67 2.98 -2.55 -2.71
C LEU A 67 3.68 -3.91 -2.79
N ALA A 68 2.96 -4.95 -3.21
CA ALA A 68 3.54 -6.29 -3.37
C ALA A 68 4.60 -6.32 -4.48
N LEU A 69 4.34 -5.68 -5.62
CA LEU A 69 5.27 -5.59 -6.74
C LEU A 69 6.50 -4.76 -6.37
N LYS A 70 6.30 -3.56 -5.83
CA LYS A 70 7.38 -2.65 -5.40
C LYS A 70 8.30 -3.30 -4.39
N ARG A 71 7.78 -4.11 -3.46
CA ARG A 71 8.63 -4.88 -2.54
C ARG A 71 9.57 -5.85 -3.26
N HIS A 72 9.11 -6.55 -4.30
CA HIS A 72 9.95 -7.53 -5.01
C HIS A 72 10.85 -6.89 -6.06
N LEU A 73 10.43 -5.73 -6.59
CA LEU A 73 11.16 -4.97 -7.60
C LEU A 73 11.97 -3.81 -6.98
N ALA A 74 12.03 -3.70 -5.65
CA ALA A 74 12.61 -2.54 -4.96
C ALA A 74 14.07 -2.26 -5.37
N LEU A 75 14.85 -3.28 -5.72
CA LEU A 75 16.23 -3.11 -6.18
C LEU A 75 16.35 -2.57 -7.61
N ALA A 76 15.32 -2.78 -8.44
CA ALA A 76 15.25 -2.29 -9.81
C ALA A 76 14.43 -0.99 -9.93
N ASP A 77 13.70 -0.63 -8.87
CA ASP A 77 12.91 0.60 -8.83
C ASP A 77 13.81 1.79 -8.54
N GLN A 78 13.84 2.74 -9.47
CA GLN A 78 14.62 3.97 -9.35
C GLN A 78 13.80 5.11 -8.75
N THR A 79 12.52 4.88 -8.41
CA THR A 79 11.62 5.91 -7.88
C THR A 79 11.84 6.07 -6.38
N PRO A 80 12.50 7.12 -5.87
CA PRO A 80 12.91 7.18 -4.46
C PRO A 80 11.74 7.37 -3.47
N VAL A 81 10.60 7.91 -3.94
CA VAL A 81 9.43 8.24 -3.11
C VAL A 81 8.20 7.51 -3.61
N LEU A 82 7.51 6.81 -2.71
CA LEU A 82 6.28 6.08 -2.99
C LEU A 82 5.14 6.64 -2.14
N VAL A 83 4.03 6.99 -2.79
CA VAL A 83 2.81 7.47 -2.13
C VAL A 83 1.72 6.41 -2.25
N PHE A 84 1.19 5.98 -1.11
CA PHE A 84 0.07 5.05 -1.04
C PHE A 84 -1.13 5.77 -0.42
N ASP A 85 -2.21 5.83 -1.20
CA ASP A 85 -3.52 6.28 -0.74
C ASP A 85 -4.50 5.10 -0.82
N GLU A 86 -5.50 5.11 0.07
CA GLU A 86 -6.56 4.10 0.17
C GLU A 86 -6.06 2.64 0.26
N ILE A 87 -4.83 2.40 0.71
CA ILE A 87 -4.30 1.03 0.83
C ILE A 87 -5.09 0.20 1.86
N ASP A 88 -5.77 0.89 2.77
CA ASP A 88 -6.70 0.39 3.76
C ASP A 88 -8.16 0.32 3.30
N ALA A 89 -8.47 0.56 2.03
CA ALA A 89 -9.83 0.41 1.53
C ALA A 89 -10.28 -1.07 1.57
N ASN A 90 -11.47 -1.29 2.13
CA ASN A 90 -12.15 -2.59 2.23
C ASN A 90 -11.34 -3.68 2.95
N ILE A 91 -10.53 -3.31 3.95
CA ILE A 91 -9.81 -4.29 4.78
C ILE A 91 -10.20 -4.20 6.26
N GLY A 92 -10.14 -5.33 6.96
CA GLY A 92 -10.30 -5.38 8.41
C GLY A 92 -8.99 -5.22 9.17
N GLY A 93 -9.07 -5.00 10.49
CA GLY A 93 -7.91 -4.71 11.35
C GLY A 93 -6.77 -5.74 11.30
N ARG A 94 -7.07 -7.03 11.06
CA ARG A 94 -6.03 -8.07 10.89
C ARG A 94 -5.10 -7.78 9.71
N MET A 95 -5.65 -7.29 8.61
CA MET A 95 -4.88 -6.98 7.40
C MET A 95 -4.05 -5.70 7.55
N GLY A 96 -4.55 -4.73 8.33
CA GLY A 96 -3.84 -3.48 8.60
C GLY A 96 -2.43 -3.71 9.19
N ARG A 97 -2.28 -4.70 10.08
CA ARG A 97 -0.97 -5.10 10.61
C ARG A 97 -0.01 -5.54 9.51
N VAL A 98 -0.47 -6.44 8.63
CA VAL A 98 0.36 -7.00 7.55
C VAL A 98 0.76 -5.92 6.56
N ILE A 99 -0.16 -5.01 6.21
CA ILE A 99 0.14 -3.86 5.34
C ILE A 99 1.16 -2.94 6.01
N GLY A 100 1.00 -2.62 7.29
CA GLY A 100 1.97 -1.83 8.06
C GLY A 100 3.39 -2.44 8.02
N GLU A 101 3.50 -3.75 8.21
CA GLU A 101 4.77 -4.48 8.08
C GLU A 101 5.35 -4.39 6.66
N LYS A 102 4.53 -4.56 5.61
CA LYS A 102 5.00 -4.50 4.23
C LYS A 102 5.43 -3.09 3.83
N LEU A 103 4.70 -2.06 4.23
CA LEU A 103 5.08 -0.66 4.04
C LEU A 103 6.42 -0.38 4.71
N LYS A 104 6.61 -0.87 5.95
CA LYS A 104 7.87 -0.70 6.69
C LYS A 104 9.06 -1.40 6.01
N LEU A 105 8.85 -2.57 5.41
CA LEU A 105 9.88 -3.27 4.64
C LEU A 105 10.29 -2.48 3.40
N VAL A 106 9.33 -1.92 2.65
CA VAL A 106 9.63 -1.06 1.50
C VAL A 106 10.35 0.22 1.93
N ALA A 107 9.96 0.77 3.08
CA ALA A 107 10.58 1.97 3.66
C ALA A 107 12.08 1.81 4.00
N GLN A 108 12.64 0.60 3.98
CA GLN A 108 14.08 0.38 4.16
C GLN A 108 14.92 0.90 2.99
N SER A 109 14.33 1.06 1.81
CA SER A 109 15.02 1.48 0.58
C SER A 109 14.38 2.70 -0.10
N HIS A 110 13.15 3.05 0.29
CA HIS A 110 12.35 4.09 -0.33
C HIS A 110 11.72 4.99 0.74
N GLN A 111 11.47 6.25 0.42
CA GLN A 111 10.60 7.06 1.26
C GLN A 111 9.14 6.68 0.98
N VAL A 112 8.43 6.24 2.02
CA VAL A 112 7.02 5.84 1.90
C VAL A 112 6.13 6.84 2.60
N ILE A 113 5.19 7.43 1.86
CA ILE A 113 4.10 8.26 2.37
C ILE A 113 2.82 7.46 2.28
N CYS A 114 2.18 7.20 3.41
CA CYS A 114 0.91 6.47 3.46
C CYS A 114 -0.15 7.35 4.12
N ILE A 115 -1.27 7.55 3.42
CA ILE A 115 -2.47 8.18 3.99
C ILE A 115 -3.36 7.04 4.49
N THR A 116 -3.75 7.06 5.76
CA THR A 116 -4.53 5.96 6.36
C THR A 116 -5.37 6.45 7.52
N HIS A 117 -6.52 5.79 7.72
CA HIS A 117 -7.36 5.95 8.90
C HIS A 117 -7.24 4.75 9.86
N LEU A 118 -6.44 3.75 9.53
CA LEU A 118 -6.27 2.55 10.35
C LEU A 118 -5.11 2.69 11.34
N PRO A 119 -5.36 2.62 12.66
CA PRO A 119 -4.30 2.69 13.68
C PRO A 119 -3.29 1.55 13.52
N GLN A 120 -3.70 0.41 12.95
CA GLN A 120 -2.83 -0.74 12.71
C GLN A 120 -1.74 -0.45 11.68
N ILE A 121 -1.99 0.43 10.71
CA ILE A 121 -0.99 0.86 9.72
C ILE A 121 -0.17 2.00 10.30
N ALA A 122 -0.82 3.03 10.85
CA ALA A 122 -0.16 4.22 11.40
C ALA A 122 0.86 3.88 12.52
N SER A 123 0.62 2.79 13.26
CA SER A 123 1.54 2.31 14.32
C SER A 123 2.91 1.86 13.78
N TYR A 124 3.05 1.52 12.50
CA TYR A 124 4.32 1.11 11.86
C TYR A 124 5.13 2.26 11.28
N ALA A 125 4.57 3.47 11.22
CA ALA A 125 5.26 4.64 10.70
C ALA A 125 6.46 5.05 11.58
N GLU A 126 7.50 5.60 10.97
CA GLU A 126 8.61 6.23 11.70
C GLU A 126 8.20 7.61 12.21
N GLN A 127 7.67 8.43 11.30
CA GLN A 127 7.10 9.74 11.56
C GLN A 127 5.58 9.64 11.38
N HIS A 128 4.81 10.18 12.32
CA HIS A 128 3.35 10.19 12.25
C HIS A 128 2.89 11.64 12.19
N PHE A 129 2.27 12.02 11.06
CA PHE A 129 1.68 13.34 10.88
C PHE A 129 0.17 13.24 11.07
N LYS A 130 -0.39 14.15 11.86
CA LYS A 130 -1.85 14.32 11.96
C LYS A 130 -2.29 15.40 10.99
N VAL A 131 -3.41 15.15 10.30
CA VAL A 131 -4.05 16.13 9.43
C VAL A 131 -5.34 16.58 10.10
N ASP A 132 -5.38 17.84 10.52
CA ASP A 132 -6.55 18.45 11.15
C ASP A 132 -7.23 19.43 10.22
N LYS A 133 -8.57 19.37 10.16
CA LYS A 133 -9.41 20.26 9.36
C LYS A 133 -10.24 21.14 10.29
N THR A 134 -10.08 22.45 10.18
CA THR A 134 -10.85 23.44 10.97
C THR A 134 -11.61 24.38 10.05
N VAL A 135 -12.84 24.74 10.41
CA VAL A 135 -13.65 25.72 9.67
C VAL A 135 -13.67 27.04 10.45
N LYS A 136 -13.21 28.12 9.84
CA LYS A 136 -13.24 29.48 10.40
C LYS A 136 -13.75 30.46 9.36
N ASN A 137 -14.72 31.30 9.71
CA ASN A 137 -15.33 32.29 8.80
C ASN A 137 -15.80 31.66 7.46
N ASN A 138 -16.44 30.49 7.54
CA ASN A 138 -16.89 29.71 6.37
C ASN A 138 -15.78 29.31 5.38
N LYS A 139 -14.52 29.29 5.83
CA LYS A 139 -13.37 28.78 5.09
C LYS A 139 -12.78 27.58 5.82
N THR A 140 -12.42 26.55 5.07
CA THR A 140 -11.75 25.35 5.57
C THR A 140 -10.25 25.56 5.55
N PHE A 141 -9.61 25.34 6.69
CA PHE A 141 -8.17 25.33 6.85
C PHE A 141 -7.73 23.91 7.18
N VAL A 142 -6.59 23.50 6.62
CA VAL A 142 -5.98 22.20 6.90
C VAL A 142 -4.61 22.46 7.51
N ALA A 143 -4.36 21.88 8.67
CA ALA A 143 -3.07 21.86 9.35
C ALA A 143 -2.50 20.45 9.31
N ILE A 144 -1.17 20.36 9.25
CA ILE A 144 -0.44 19.09 9.28
C ILE A 144 0.64 19.21 10.36
N ASP A 145 0.53 18.41 11.40
CA ASP A 145 1.41 18.47 12.56
C ASP A 145 2.17 17.16 12.74
N LEU A 146 3.48 17.25 12.94
CA LEU A 146 4.30 16.11 13.32
C LEU A 146 4.06 15.75 14.78
N LEU A 147 3.64 14.51 15.05
CA LEU A 147 3.31 14.08 16.40
C LEU A 147 4.55 13.65 17.19
N SER A 148 4.64 14.12 18.44
CA SER A 148 5.59 13.58 19.42
C SER A 148 5.24 12.14 19.80
N THR A 149 6.13 11.43 20.49
CA THR A 149 5.84 10.08 21.00
C THR A 149 4.58 10.03 21.87
N LYS A 150 4.32 11.08 22.67
CA LYS A 150 3.14 11.15 23.53
C LYS A 150 1.88 11.43 22.71
N ASP A 151 1.95 12.39 21.79
CA ASP A 151 0.79 12.76 20.96
C ASP A 151 0.43 11.62 20.00
N ARG A 152 1.43 10.87 19.54
CA ARG A 152 1.24 9.66 18.74
C ARG A 152 0.45 8.59 19.50
N LEU A 153 0.68 8.39 20.80
CA LEU A 153 -0.10 7.46 21.60
C LEU A 153 -1.57 7.90 21.70
N GLU A 154 -1.79 9.20 21.96
CA GLU A 154 -3.14 9.75 22.04
C GLU A 154 -3.87 9.70 20.70
N GLU A 155 -3.17 9.94 19.59
CA GLU A 155 -3.75 9.86 18.25
C GLU A 155 -4.12 8.41 17.90
N ILE A 156 -3.25 7.44 18.15
CA ILE A 156 -3.60 6.03 17.89
C ILE A 156 -4.79 5.61 18.77
N ALA A 157 -4.88 6.07 20.02
CA ALA A 157 -6.05 5.81 20.87
C ALA A 157 -7.32 6.47 20.31
N GLU A 158 -7.21 7.68 19.77
CA GLU A 158 -8.30 8.39 19.11
C GLU A 158 -8.72 7.71 17.80
N MET A 159 -7.80 7.20 16.99
CA MET A 159 -8.11 6.41 15.81
C MET A 159 -8.86 5.10 16.13
N ILE A 160 -8.66 4.53 17.34
CA ILE A 160 -9.35 3.31 17.78
C ILE A 160 -10.79 3.59 18.22
N ARG A 161 -11.02 4.64 19.01
CA ARG A 161 -12.30 4.87 19.72
C ARG A 161 -12.99 6.20 19.38
N GLY A 162 -12.34 7.05 18.60
CA GLY A 162 -12.74 8.44 18.40
C GLY A 162 -12.46 9.31 19.62
N ALA A 163 -13.23 10.40 19.75
CA ALA A 163 -13.03 11.42 20.79
C ALA A 163 -13.14 10.87 22.23
N GLU A 164 -13.86 9.77 22.45
CA GLU A 164 -14.09 9.17 23.78
C GLU A 164 -12.99 8.18 24.20
N LYS A 165 -11.72 8.53 23.97
CA LYS A 165 -10.58 7.68 24.34
C LYS A 165 -10.49 7.46 25.86
N THR A 166 -10.35 6.20 26.26
CA THR A 166 -10.25 5.77 27.67
C THR A 166 -8.87 5.21 27.97
N GLU A 167 -8.57 4.98 29.25
CA GLU A 167 -7.33 4.30 29.67
C GLU A 167 -7.16 2.91 29.03
N VAL A 168 -8.25 2.17 28.84
CA VAL A 168 -8.22 0.88 28.13
C VAL A 168 -7.79 1.06 26.67
N THR A 169 -8.30 2.11 26.04
CA THR A 169 -7.98 2.42 24.64
C THR A 169 -6.52 2.87 24.50
N ARG A 170 -6.02 3.69 25.44
CA ARG A 170 -4.59 4.06 25.51
C ARG A 170 -3.70 2.84 25.70
N LYS A 171 -4.11 1.88 26.53
CA LYS A 171 -3.37 0.63 26.72
C LYS A 171 -3.29 -0.16 25.42
N GLN A 172 -4.40 -0.30 24.69
CA GLN A 172 -4.43 -0.96 23.39
C GLN A 172 -3.56 -0.23 22.35
N ALA A 173 -3.62 1.11 22.29
CA ALA A 173 -2.76 1.91 21.43
C ALA A 173 -1.27 1.71 21.73
N LYS A 174 -0.92 1.64 23.02
CA LYS A 174 0.44 1.35 23.46
C LYS A 174 0.91 -0.03 23.02
N GLU A 175 0.07 -1.05 23.17
CA GLU A 175 0.37 -2.42 22.70
C GLU A 175 0.65 -2.44 21.19
N MET A 176 -0.15 -1.73 20.38
CA MET A 176 0.06 -1.62 18.93
C MET A 176 1.39 -0.96 18.56
N LEU A 177 1.74 0.15 19.24
CA LEU A 177 3.01 0.83 19.04
C LEU A 177 4.21 -0.03 19.48
N ASP A 178 4.05 -0.78 20.57
CA ASP A 178 5.11 -1.65 21.09
C ASP A 178 5.32 -2.87 20.18
N ASP A 179 4.26 -3.45 19.60
CA ASP A 179 4.37 -4.51 18.61
C ASP A 179 5.06 -4.05 17.33
N ALA A 180 4.73 -2.85 16.84
CA ALA A 180 5.44 -2.23 15.73
C ALA A 180 6.93 -2.03 16.04
N LYS A 181 7.28 -1.53 17.24
CA LYS A 181 8.68 -1.40 17.68
C LYS A 181 9.40 -2.76 17.74
N LYS A 182 8.75 -3.81 18.24
CA LYS A 182 9.31 -5.17 18.28
C LYS A 182 9.62 -5.66 16.86
N PHE A 183 8.70 -5.48 15.92
CA PHE A 183 8.91 -5.81 14.51
C PHE A 183 10.13 -5.08 13.93
N MET A 184 10.25 -3.77 14.16
CA MET A 184 11.40 -2.99 13.67
C MET A 184 12.72 -3.46 14.27
N LYS A 185 12.75 -3.82 15.56
CA LYS A 185 13.94 -4.40 16.20
C LYS A 185 14.33 -5.73 15.57
N GLN A 186 13.37 -6.62 15.35
CA GLN A 186 13.63 -7.92 14.71
C GLN A 186 14.16 -7.78 13.28
N MET A 187 13.71 -6.75 12.56
CA MET A 187 14.18 -6.45 11.21
C MET A 187 15.61 -5.90 11.18
N ALA A 188 16.04 -5.18 12.22
CA ALA A 188 17.38 -4.62 12.35
C ALA A 188 18.43 -5.65 12.82
N THR A 189 17.99 -6.77 13.43
CA THR A 189 18.90 -7.84 13.83
C THR A 189 19.30 -8.68 12.61
N PRO A 190 20.59 -8.82 12.27
CA PRO A 190 21.01 -9.69 11.19
C PRO A 190 20.61 -11.14 11.50
N LYS A 191 19.98 -11.82 10.54
CA LYS A 191 19.78 -13.27 10.63
C LYS A 191 21.15 -13.92 10.45
N LEU A 192 21.65 -14.53 11.53
CA LEU A 192 22.81 -15.43 11.53
C LEU A 192 22.57 -16.62 10.60
#